data_AF-A0A2E7RLY9-F1
#
_entry.id   AF-A0A2E7RLY9-F1
#
_cell.length_a   1.000
_cell.length_b   1.000
_cell.length_c   1.000
_cell.angle_alpha   90.00
_cell.angle_beta   90.00
_cell.angle_gamma   90.00
#
_symmetry.space_group_name_H-M   'P 1'
#
loop_
_entity.id
_entity.type
_entity.pdbx_description
1 polymer ?
#
loop_
_entity_poly.entity_id
_entity_poly.type
_entity_poly.pdbx_seq_one_letter_code
_entity_poly.pdbx_strand_id
1 'polypeptide(L)'
;MFTILLLCLPQAQAHEVAEWWRNLTPEQQQIMQKRMQRLREMPKEARDEMRRRSEALLHAREHEWKKMGSKERKDLETMPRHDRRRHMEKKLRKRFEDRERHLRARFPGVHDKLHGRPIHDRLMDAQLFIREHQGEEIQTRLSALTSEGWVGAEFASFLSSTTPVIQVTVLQEMEKWRTFANASNAGLFQKWGLNEKEVERLAVLPTPEFLAILQRLRRGEAKASVFPPRQPRPKKRR
;
A
#
# COMPACT_ATOMS: atom_id res chain seq x y z
N MET A 1 -21.56 12.28 -8.53
CA MET A 1 -21.48 11.07 -7.67
C MET A 1 -22.43 11.11 -6.46
N PHE A 2 -23.66 11.63 -6.61
CA PHE A 2 -24.67 11.63 -5.52
C PHE A 2 -25.68 10.49 -5.63
N THR A 3 -25.88 9.92 -6.82
CA THR A 3 -26.91 8.93 -7.10
C THR A 3 -26.62 7.53 -6.53
N ILE A 4 -25.34 7.21 -6.29
CA ILE A 4 -24.94 5.88 -5.80
C ILE A 4 -25.19 5.73 -4.29
N LEU A 5 -25.27 6.85 -3.55
CA LEU A 5 -25.46 6.81 -2.08
C LEU A 5 -26.81 6.22 -1.65
N LEU A 6 -27.88 6.44 -2.41
CA LEU A 6 -29.21 5.95 -2.04
C LEU A 6 -29.36 4.43 -2.13
N LEU A 7 -28.47 3.75 -2.87
CA LEU A 7 -28.49 2.30 -3.01
C LEU A 7 -27.56 1.58 -2.02
N CYS A 8 -26.71 2.34 -1.34
CA CYS A 8 -25.68 1.82 -0.46
C CYS A 8 -25.74 2.44 0.93
N LEU A 9 -26.93 2.89 1.31
CA LEU A 9 -27.32 3.02 2.70
C LEU A 9 -28.18 1.79 3.07
N PRO A 10 -27.61 0.58 3.23
CA PRO A 10 -28.31 -0.48 3.94
C PRO A 10 -28.46 -0.15 5.45
N GLN A 11 -27.99 1.02 5.90
CA GLN A 11 -28.02 1.45 7.30
C GLN A 11 -28.54 2.87 7.56
N ALA A 12 -28.92 3.66 6.55
CA ALA A 12 -29.68 4.88 6.88
C ALA A 12 -31.04 4.42 7.37
N GLN A 13 -31.33 4.70 8.64
CA GLN A 13 -32.64 4.40 9.19
C GLN A 13 -33.70 5.11 8.35
N ALA A 14 -34.88 4.51 8.17
CA ALA A 14 -35.93 5.03 7.29
C ALA A 14 -36.26 6.53 7.55
N HIS A 15 -36.04 7.00 8.79
CA HIS A 15 -36.19 8.39 9.19
C HIS A 15 -35.15 9.32 8.53
N GLU A 16 -33.87 8.95 8.43
CA GLU A 16 -32.81 9.78 7.84
C GLU A 16 -33.00 9.95 6.33
N VAL A 17 -33.49 8.91 5.66
CA VAL A 17 -33.78 8.95 4.22
C VAL A 17 -34.99 9.85 3.95
N ALA A 18 -36.02 9.77 4.79
CA ALA A 18 -37.21 10.61 4.69
C ALA A 18 -36.89 12.09 4.95
N GLU A 19 -36.07 12.37 5.97
CA GLU A 19 -35.63 13.73 6.29
C GLU A 19 -34.75 14.32 5.19
N TRP A 20 -33.80 13.53 4.68
CA TRP A 20 -33.01 13.91 3.53
C TRP A 20 -33.87 14.21 2.29
N TRP A 21 -34.88 13.39 2.00
CA TRP A 21 -35.78 13.60 0.86
C TRP A 21 -36.58 14.90 0.99
N ARG A 22 -37.06 15.21 2.19
CA ARG A 22 -37.81 16.45 2.49
C ARG A 22 -36.95 17.70 2.33
N ASN A 23 -35.65 17.60 2.55
CA ASN A 23 -34.70 18.71 2.41
C ASN A 23 -34.27 18.98 0.96
N LEU A 24 -34.75 18.21 -0.02
CA LEU A 24 -34.48 18.44 -1.44
C LEU A 24 -35.48 19.44 -2.02
N THR A 25 -35.01 20.32 -2.92
CA THR A 25 -35.91 21.18 -3.71
C THR A 25 -36.78 20.33 -4.65
N PRO A 26 -37.94 20.82 -5.12
CA PRO A 26 -38.79 20.09 -6.07
C PRO A 26 -38.04 19.62 -7.32
N GLU A 27 -37.14 20.47 -7.84
CA GLU A 27 -36.28 20.15 -8.99
C GLU A 27 -35.30 19.00 -8.66
N GLN A 28 -34.69 19.01 -7.48
CA GLN A 28 -33.80 17.95 -7.02
C GLN A 28 -34.54 16.63 -6.78
N GLN A 29 -35.76 16.69 -6.24
CA GLN A 29 -36.62 15.52 -6.07
C GLN A 29 -36.98 14.90 -7.43
N GLN A 30 -37.37 15.71 -8.43
CA GLN A 30 -37.65 15.21 -9.78
C GLN A 30 -36.42 14.56 -10.44
N ILE A 31 -35.24 15.18 -10.32
CA ILE A 31 -33.98 14.59 -10.80
C ILE A 31 -33.72 13.25 -10.12
N MET A 32 -33.99 13.14 -8.82
CA MET A 32 -33.78 11.91 -8.08
C MET A 32 -34.80 10.82 -8.45
N GLN A 33 -36.07 11.16 -8.64
CA GLN A 33 -37.08 10.23 -9.14
C GLN A 33 -36.69 9.66 -10.50
N LYS A 34 -36.26 10.50 -11.46
CA LYS A 34 -35.75 10.06 -12.77
C LYS A 34 -34.56 9.12 -12.64
N ARG A 35 -33.66 9.38 -11.69
CA ARG A 35 -32.50 8.52 -11.42
C ARG A 35 -32.90 7.17 -10.80
N MET A 36 -33.84 7.16 -9.87
CA MET A 36 -34.36 5.93 -9.27
C MET A 36 -35.10 5.07 -10.29
N GLN A 37 -35.87 5.70 -11.18
CA GLN A 37 -36.56 5.00 -12.27
C GLN A 37 -35.56 4.34 -13.23
N ARG A 38 -34.59 5.10 -13.76
CA ARG A 38 -33.53 4.55 -14.62
C ARG A 38 -32.82 3.37 -13.98
N LEU A 39 -32.61 3.43 -12.67
CA LEU A 39 -31.98 2.34 -11.96
C LEU A 39 -32.87 1.11 -11.84
N ARG A 40 -34.18 1.27 -11.61
CA ARG A 40 -35.14 0.14 -11.60
C ARG A 40 -35.20 -0.55 -12.96
N GLU A 41 -35.06 0.22 -14.03
CA GLU A 41 -35.04 -0.24 -15.42
C GLU A 41 -33.71 -0.91 -15.81
N MET A 42 -32.64 -0.80 -15.00
CA MET A 42 -31.37 -1.47 -15.30
C MET A 42 -31.45 -2.99 -15.13
N PRO A 43 -30.73 -3.75 -15.98
CA PRO A 43 -30.53 -5.19 -15.79
C PRO A 43 -30.05 -5.51 -14.38
N LYS A 44 -30.47 -6.66 -13.84
CA LYS A 44 -30.15 -7.09 -12.48
C LYS A 44 -28.63 -7.16 -12.28
N GLU A 45 -27.91 -7.69 -13.25
CA GLU A 45 -26.45 -7.83 -13.23
C GLU A 45 -25.77 -6.46 -13.11
N ALA A 46 -26.27 -5.46 -13.82
CA ALA A 46 -25.74 -4.11 -13.77
C ALA A 46 -26.03 -3.42 -12.43
N ARG A 47 -27.19 -3.69 -11.82
CA ARG A 47 -27.52 -3.21 -10.46
C ARG A 47 -26.64 -3.87 -9.40
N ASP A 48 -26.44 -5.18 -9.50
CA ASP A 48 -25.58 -5.95 -8.58
C ASP A 48 -24.12 -5.50 -8.70
N GLU A 49 -23.65 -5.21 -9.90
CA GLU A 49 -22.32 -4.62 -10.14
C GLU A 49 -22.19 -3.21 -9.53
N MET A 50 -23.20 -2.35 -9.66
CA MET A 50 -23.20 -1.04 -9.01
C MET A 50 -23.14 -1.16 -7.48
N ARG A 51 -23.86 -2.12 -6.91
CA ARG A 51 -23.84 -2.40 -5.47
C ARG A 51 -22.44 -2.83 -5.03
N ARG A 52 -21.85 -3.83 -5.68
CA ARG A 52 -20.49 -4.31 -5.39
C ARG A 52 -19.44 -3.21 -5.49
N ARG A 53 -19.53 -2.34 -6.52
CA ARG A 53 -18.65 -1.16 -6.66
C ARG A 53 -18.71 -0.24 -5.46
N SER A 54 -19.92 0.04 -5.00
CA SER A 54 -20.10 0.94 -3.88
C SER A 54 -19.67 0.33 -2.55
N GLU A 55 -19.93 -0.96 -2.31
CA GLU A 55 -19.41 -1.71 -1.16
C GLU A 55 -17.87 -1.69 -1.12
N ALA A 56 -17.22 -1.95 -2.26
CA ALA A 56 -15.76 -1.88 -2.37
C ALA A 56 -15.21 -0.47 -2.04
N LEU A 57 -15.90 0.58 -2.48
CA LEU A 57 -15.53 1.97 -2.16
C LEU A 57 -15.73 2.30 -0.68
N LEU A 58 -16.80 1.79 -0.06
CA LEU A 58 -17.04 1.95 1.38
C LEU A 58 -15.95 1.27 2.20
N HIS A 59 -15.62 0.02 1.90
CA HIS A 59 -14.52 -0.69 2.56
C HIS A 59 -13.18 0.00 2.36
N ALA A 60 -12.88 0.48 1.15
CA ALA A 60 -11.66 1.23 0.88
C ALA A 60 -11.58 2.51 1.73
N ARG A 61 -12.71 3.22 1.88
CA ARG A 61 -12.82 4.42 2.71
C ARG A 61 -12.58 4.12 4.19
N GLU A 62 -13.21 3.08 4.73
CA GLU A 62 -13.04 2.67 6.12
C GLU A 62 -11.59 2.27 6.44
N HIS A 63 -10.99 1.49 5.53
CA HIS A 63 -9.60 1.08 5.67
C HIS A 63 -8.66 2.29 5.59
N GLU A 64 -8.92 3.25 4.69
CA GLU A 64 -8.13 4.48 4.61
C GLU A 64 -8.28 5.32 5.89
N TRP A 65 -9.50 5.44 6.41
CA TRP A 65 -9.76 6.10 7.70
C TRP A 65 -8.96 5.46 8.83
N LYS A 66 -8.95 4.12 8.91
CA LYS A 66 -8.17 3.35 9.89
C LYS A 66 -6.65 3.54 9.78
N LYS A 67 -6.13 3.90 8.60
CA LYS A 67 -4.69 4.18 8.40
C LYS A 67 -4.27 5.61 8.72
N MET A 68 -5.21 6.53 8.77
CA MET A 68 -4.91 7.93 9.08
C MET A 68 -4.37 8.08 10.51
N GLY A 69 -3.37 8.95 10.66
CA GLY A 69 -2.85 9.34 11.98
C GLY A 69 -3.89 10.13 12.78
N SER A 70 -3.71 10.22 14.10
CA SER A 70 -4.73 10.85 14.97
C SER A 70 -4.97 12.33 14.64
N LYS A 71 -3.92 13.06 14.24
CA LYS A 71 -4.00 14.46 13.80
C LYS A 71 -4.87 14.61 12.54
N GLU A 72 -4.58 13.81 11.50
CA GLU A 72 -5.32 13.83 10.24
C GLU A 72 -6.80 13.46 10.43
N ARG A 73 -7.11 12.49 11.30
CA ARG A 73 -8.49 12.16 11.63
C ARG A 73 -9.23 13.31 12.31
N LYS A 74 -8.61 13.95 13.31
CA LYS A 74 -9.20 15.10 14.01
C LYS A 74 -9.47 16.25 13.04
N ASP A 75 -8.52 16.54 12.16
CA ASP A 75 -8.65 17.58 11.13
C ASP A 75 -9.81 17.27 10.16
N LEU A 76 -10.05 15.99 9.84
CA LEU A 76 -11.18 15.56 9.01
C LEU A 76 -12.52 15.57 9.76
N GLU A 77 -12.50 15.29 11.07
CA GLU A 77 -13.69 15.27 11.92
C GLU A 77 -14.28 16.66 12.16
N THR A 78 -13.46 17.71 12.14
CA THR A 78 -13.90 19.10 12.22
C THR A 78 -14.50 19.62 10.91
N MET A 79 -14.22 18.96 9.78
CA MET A 79 -14.81 19.33 8.49
C MET A 79 -16.30 18.97 8.41
N PRO A 80 -17.10 19.78 7.70
CA PRO A 80 -18.46 19.41 7.32
C PRO A 80 -18.51 18.02 6.66
N ARG A 81 -19.58 17.26 6.92
CA ARG A 81 -19.73 15.88 6.41
C ARG A 81 -19.52 15.77 4.90
N HIS A 82 -20.01 16.75 4.14
CA HIS A 82 -19.83 16.84 2.70
C HIS A 82 -18.36 16.96 2.29
N ASP A 83 -17.61 17.87 2.92
CA ASP A 83 -16.23 18.16 2.55
C ASP A 83 -15.29 17.04 3.00
N ARG A 84 -15.55 16.44 4.17
CA ARG A 84 -14.88 15.22 4.62
C ARG A 84 -15.04 14.10 3.60
N ARG A 85 -16.25 13.90 3.08
CA ARG A 85 -16.52 12.88 2.06
C ARG A 85 -15.75 13.18 0.77
N ARG A 86 -15.82 14.42 0.28
CA ARG A 86 -15.10 14.85 -0.93
C ARG A 86 -13.59 14.67 -0.80
N HIS A 87 -13.04 14.99 0.38
CA HIS A 87 -11.63 14.78 0.69
C HIS A 87 -11.25 13.29 0.62
N MET A 88 -12.02 12.43 1.29
CA MET A 88 -11.82 10.98 1.24
C MET A 88 -11.90 10.42 -0.18
N GLU A 89 -12.88 10.86 -0.97
CA GLU A 89 -13.02 10.45 -2.37
C GLU A 89 -11.79 10.85 -3.21
N LYS A 90 -11.27 12.07 -3.03
CA LYS A 90 -10.05 12.52 -3.72
C LYS A 90 -8.84 11.67 -3.34
N LYS A 91 -8.68 11.35 -2.05
CA LYS A 91 -7.58 10.51 -1.54
C LYS A 91 -7.65 9.09 -2.11
N LEU A 92 -8.83 8.48 -2.10
CA LEU A 92 -9.06 7.15 -2.67
C LEU A 92 -8.81 7.13 -4.18
N ARG A 93 -9.31 8.13 -4.91
CA ARG A 93 -9.07 8.24 -6.35
C ARG A 93 -7.58 8.28 -6.67
N LYS A 94 -6.83 9.16 -6.00
CA LYS A 94 -5.37 9.24 -6.18
C LYS A 94 -4.70 7.89 -5.87
N ARG A 95 -5.10 7.22 -4.79
CA ARG A 95 -4.55 5.90 -4.44
C ARG A 95 -4.84 4.83 -5.49
N PHE A 96 -6.05 4.81 -6.07
CA PHE A 96 -6.38 3.88 -7.15
C PHE A 96 -5.60 4.20 -8.43
N GLU A 97 -5.48 5.48 -8.79
CA GLU A 97 -4.66 5.93 -9.93
C GLU A 97 -3.17 5.57 -9.75
N ASP A 98 -2.61 5.78 -8.55
CA ASP A 98 -1.23 5.43 -8.24
C ASP A 98 -1.00 3.91 -8.27
N ARG A 99 -1.97 3.13 -7.77
CA ARG A 99 -1.93 1.66 -7.81
C ARG A 99 -2.03 1.14 -9.24
N GLU A 100 -2.92 1.70 -10.05
CA GLU A 100 -3.04 1.36 -11.46
C GLU A 100 -1.74 1.69 -12.21
N ARG A 101 -1.15 2.86 -11.96
CA ARG A 101 0.14 3.25 -12.55
C ARG A 101 1.24 2.27 -12.16
N HIS A 102 1.33 1.90 -10.88
CA HIS A 102 2.29 0.90 -10.42
C HIS A 102 2.07 -0.46 -11.08
N LEU A 103 0.82 -0.90 -11.21
CA LEU A 103 0.48 -2.16 -11.89
C LEU A 103 0.89 -2.13 -13.35
N ARG A 104 0.59 -1.05 -14.08
CA ARG A 104 1.00 -0.89 -15.49
C ARG A 104 2.52 -0.85 -15.66
N ALA A 105 3.21 -0.14 -14.77
CA ALA A 105 4.67 -0.02 -14.82
C ALA A 105 5.36 -1.36 -14.51
N ARG A 106 4.82 -2.13 -13.56
CA ARG A 106 5.39 -3.41 -13.13
C ARG A 106 5.01 -4.56 -14.06
N PHE A 107 3.81 -4.52 -14.64
CA PHE A 107 3.26 -5.58 -15.48
C PHE A 107 2.69 -5.00 -16.80
N PRO A 108 3.53 -4.86 -17.84
CA PRO A 108 3.09 -4.42 -19.16
C PRO A 108 1.95 -5.32 -19.69
N GLY A 109 0.86 -4.73 -20.19
CA GLY A 109 -0.30 -5.47 -20.72
C GLY A 109 -1.31 -5.96 -19.66
N VAL A 110 -1.05 -5.79 -18.35
CA VAL A 110 -2.02 -6.18 -17.31
C VAL A 110 -3.28 -5.32 -17.37
N HIS A 111 -3.15 -4.06 -17.79
CA HIS A 111 -4.31 -3.17 -17.96
C HIS A 111 -5.28 -3.75 -18.99
N ASP A 112 -4.79 -4.22 -20.14
CA ASP A 112 -5.65 -4.73 -21.21
C ASP A 112 -6.36 -6.03 -20.82
N LYS A 113 -5.71 -6.88 -20.00
CA LYS A 113 -6.30 -8.11 -19.45
C LYS A 113 -7.41 -7.85 -18.42
N LEU A 114 -7.25 -6.76 -17.65
CA LEU A 114 -8.21 -6.38 -16.60
C LEU A 114 -9.31 -5.48 -17.16
N HIS A 115 -9.03 -4.67 -18.19
CA HIS A 115 -9.98 -3.74 -18.78
C HIS A 115 -11.17 -4.50 -19.40
N GLY A 116 -12.38 -4.00 -19.18
CA GLY A 116 -13.63 -4.65 -19.66
C GLY A 116 -14.25 -5.70 -18.72
N ARG A 117 -13.52 -6.18 -17.70
CA ARG A 117 -14.09 -7.10 -16.70
C ARG A 117 -14.92 -6.38 -15.62
N PRO A 118 -15.87 -7.06 -14.95
CA PRO A 118 -16.52 -6.56 -13.73
C PRO A 118 -15.51 -6.11 -12.67
N ILE A 119 -15.84 -5.11 -11.84
CA ILE A 119 -14.87 -4.54 -10.89
C ILE A 119 -14.37 -5.57 -9.89
N HIS A 120 -15.25 -6.48 -9.46
CA HIS A 120 -14.94 -7.50 -8.48
C HIS A 120 -13.85 -8.43 -9.02
N ASP A 121 -14.06 -8.92 -10.23
CA ASP A 121 -13.14 -9.83 -10.91
C ASP A 121 -11.83 -9.11 -11.23
N ARG A 122 -11.87 -7.84 -11.63
CA ARG A 122 -10.65 -7.02 -11.78
C ARG A 122 -9.83 -6.92 -10.50
N LEU A 123 -10.47 -6.73 -9.35
CA LEU A 123 -9.78 -6.59 -8.07
C LEU A 123 -9.20 -7.92 -7.61
N MET A 124 -9.92 -9.03 -7.81
CA MET A 124 -9.44 -10.38 -7.51
C MET A 124 -8.30 -10.78 -8.44
N ASP A 125 -8.46 -10.64 -9.75
CA ASP A 125 -7.44 -10.97 -10.74
C ASP A 125 -6.19 -10.11 -10.52
N ALA A 126 -6.33 -8.81 -10.27
CA ALA A 126 -5.18 -7.96 -9.96
C ALA A 126 -4.45 -8.39 -8.68
N GLN A 127 -5.17 -8.92 -7.68
CA GLN A 127 -4.57 -9.44 -6.46
C GLN A 127 -3.87 -10.78 -6.70
N LEU A 128 -4.42 -11.64 -7.55
CA LEU A 128 -3.78 -12.87 -8.00
C LEU A 128 -2.49 -12.57 -8.78
N PHE A 129 -2.55 -11.67 -9.77
CA PHE A 129 -1.37 -11.21 -10.50
C PHE A 129 -0.26 -10.69 -9.58
N ILE A 130 -0.61 -9.89 -8.58
CA ILE A 130 0.36 -9.41 -7.58
C ILE A 130 0.99 -10.57 -6.81
N ARG A 131 0.18 -11.55 -6.37
CA ARG A 131 0.67 -12.71 -5.60
C ARG A 131 1.56 -13.62 -6.43
N GLU A 132 1.16 -13.93 -7.65
CA GLU A 132 1.90 -14.79 -8.58
C GLU A 132 3.26 -14.16 -8.90
N HIS A 133 3.30 -12.89 -9.31
CA HIS A 133 4.58 -12.22 -9.56
C HIS A 133 5.43 -12.03 -8.30
N GLN A 134 4.82 -11.82 -7.13
CA GLN A 134 5.59 -11.81 -5.88
C GLN A 134 6.23 -13.18 -5.63
N GLY A 135 5.53 -14.28 -5.91
CA GLY A 135 6.07 -15.63 -5.85
C GLY A 135 7.22 -15.84 -6.83
N GLU A 136 7.06 -15.45 -8.09
CA GLU A 136 8.10 -15.54 -9.11
C GLU A 136 9.35 -14.72 -8.75
N GLU A 137 9.17 -13.50 -8.24
CA GLU A 137 10.29 -12.65 -7.82
C GLU A 137 11.05 -13.26 -6.62
N ILE A 138 10.32 -13.82 -5.65
CA ILE A 138 10.91 -14.52 -4.50
C ILE A 138 11.73 -15.73 -4.99
N GLN A 139 11.17 -16.54 -5.88
CA GLN A 139 11.84 -17.72 -6.42
C GLN A 139 13.08 -17.34 -7.24
N THR A 140 12.98 -16.31 -8.08
CA THR A 140 14.11 -15.79 -8.87
C THR A 140 15.24 -15.31 -7.95
N ARG A 141 14.92 -14.53 -6.91
CA ARG A 141 15.91 -14.04 -5.94
C ARG A 141 16.56 -15.18 -5.16
N LEU A 142 15.78 -16.17 -4.74
CA LEU A 142 16.28 -17.32 -4.00
C LEU A 142 17.21 -18.17 -4.87
N SER A 143 16.83 -18.43 -6.12
CA SER A 143 17.68 -19.11 -7.11
C SER A 143 19.00 -18.36 -7.33
N ALA A 144 18.96 -17.03 -7.48
CA ALA A 144 20.17 -16.22 -7.61
C ALA A 144 21.08 -16.35 -6.38
N LEU A 145 20.54 -16.21 -5.17
CA LEU A 145 21.32 -16.35 -3.92
C LEU A 145 21.91 -17.76 -3.75
N THR A 146 21.20 -18.80 -4.19
CA THR A 146 21.74 -20.17 -4.20
C THR A 146 22.86 -20.33 -5.21
N SER A 147 22.69 -19.83 -6.43
CA SER A 147 23.71 -19.90 -7.48
C SER A 147 25.00 -19.13 -7.12
N GLU A 148 24.86 -18.03 -6.39
CA GLU A 148 25.97 -17.22 -5.88
C GLU A 148 26.61 -17.82 -4.61
N GLY A 149 26.07 -18.92 -4.06
CA GLY A 149 26.59 -19.59 -2.87
C GLY A 149 26.24 -18.91 -1.53
N TRP A 150 25.36 -17.90 -1.53
CA TRP A 150 24.88 -17.25 -0.30
C TRP A 150 23.90 -18.12 0.49
N VAL A 151 23.19 -19.02 -0.20
CA VAL A 151 22.16 -19.88 0.38
C VAL A 151 22.36 -21.32 -0.09
N GLY A 152 22.47 -22.26 0.85
CA GLY A 152 22.52 -23.69 0.52
C GLY A 152 21.22 -24.19 -0.11
N ALA A 153 21.32 -25.18 -1.01
CA ALA A 153 20.18 -25.74 -1.73
C ALA A 153 19.08 -26.28 -0.79
N GLU A 154 19.46 -26.91 0.32
CA GLU A 154 18.53 -27.41 1.33
C GLU A 154 17.75 -26.27 2.02
N PHE A 155 18.42 -25.17 2.35
CA PHE A 155 17.77 -24.00 2.95
C PHE A 155 16.86 -23.29 1.94
N ALA A 156 17.26 -23.21 0.66
CA ALA A 156 16.40 -22.67 -0.39
C ALA A 156 15.13 -23.51 -0.60
N SER A 157 15.26 -24.84 -0.57
CA SER A 157 14.12 -25.76 -0.62
C SER A 157 13.19 -25.55 0.57
N PHE A 158 13.75 -25.50 1.79
CA PHE A 158 12.99 -25.18 3.00
C PHE A 158 12.27 -23.83 2.89
N LEU A 159 12.98 -22.76 2.52
CA LEU A 159 12.42 -21.41 2.45
C LEU A 159 11.27 -21.33 1.42
N SER A 160 11.39 -22.03 0.30
CA SER A 160 10.34 -22.14 -0.73
C SER A 160 9.04 -22.74 -0.20
N SER A 161 9.10 -23.57 0.85
CA SER A 161 7.93 -24.17 1.49
C SER A 161 7.30 -23.31 2.61
N THR A 162 7.91 -22.19 2.97
CA THR A 162 7.42 -21.28 4.04
C THR A 162 6.40 -20.25 3.53
N THR A 163 5.81 -19.48 4.44
CA THR A 163 4.87 -18.41 4.05
C THR A 163 5.59 -17.24 3.34
N PRO A 164 4.92 -16.50 2.44
CA PRO A 164 5.53 -15.38 1.73
C PRO A 164 6.13 -14.30 2.64
N VAL A 165 5.53 -14.08 3.82
CA VAL A 165 6.05 -13.12 4.81
C VAL A 165 7.41 -13.55 5.34
N ILE A 166 7.58 -14.85 5.64
CA ILE A 166 8.86 -15.42 6.08
C ILE A 166 9.87 -15.34 4.94
N GLN A 167 9.48 -15.75 3.72
CA GLN A 167 10.32 -15.69 2.53
C GLN A 167 10.89 -14.28 2.30
N VAL A 168 10.02 -13.26 2.29
CA VAL A 168 10.44 -11.86 2.09
C VAL A 168 11.37 -11.39 3.21
N THR A 169 11.07 -11.71 4.46
CA THR A 169 11.88 -11.29 5.62
C THR A 169 13.29 -11.89 5.55
N VAL A 170 13.38 -13.19 5.28
CA VAL A 170 14.66 -13.89 5.16
C VAL A 170 15.45 -13.38 3.95
N LEU A 171 14.81 -13.20 2.79
CA LEU A 171 15.47 -12.67 1.60
C LEU A 171 16.01 -11.26 1.82
N GLN A 172 15.28 -10.41 2.54
CA GLN A 172 15.75 -9.06 2.91
C GLN A 172 17.01 -9.13 3.79
N GLU A 173 17.03 -10.01 4.79
CA GLU A 173 18.20 -10.17 5.65
C GLU A 173 19.41 -10.71 4.86
N MET A 174 19.20 -11.67 3.95
CA MET A 174 20.25 -12.17 3.06
C MET A 174 20.79 -11.06 2.15
N GLU A 175 19.91 -10.22 1.60
CA GLU A 175 20.29 -9.07 0.78
C GLU A 175 21.11 -8.04 1.57
N LYS A 176 20.79 -7.82 2.86
CA LYS A 176 21.62 -7.01 3.77
C LYS A 176 23.02 -7.59 3.88
N TRP A 177 23.18 -8.87 4.20
CA TRP A 177 24.50 -9.49 4.42
C TRP A 177 25.33 -9.53 3.14
N ARG A 178 24.71 -9.88 2.01
CA ARG A 178 25.34 -9.81 0.69
C ARG A 178 25.82 -8.38 0.39
N THR A 179 24.98 -7.38 0.63
CA THR A 179 25.34 -5.97 0.40
C THR A 179 26.47 -5.51 1.32
N PHE A 180 26.44 -5.94 2.59
CA PHE A 180 27.48 -5.65 3.57
C PHE A 180 28.82 -6.23 3.12
N ALA A 181 28.85 -7.52 2.75
CA ALA A 181 30.06 -8.19 2.28
C ALA A 181 30.60 -7.55 0.99
N ASN A 182 29.74 -7.25 0.02
CA ASN A 182 30.14 -6.57 -1.21
C ASN A 182 30.72 -5.18 -0.93
N ALA A 183 30.12 -4.42 -0.02
CA ALA A 183 30.63 -3.10 0.38
C ALA A 183 31.98 -3.20 1.10
N SER A 184 32.16 -4.22 1.94
CA SER A 184 33.43 -4.52 2.60
C SER A 184 34.51 -4.86 1.58
N ASN A 185 34.25 -5.84 0.71
CA ASN A 185 35.19 -6.31 -0.31
C ASN A 185 35.58 -5.22 -1.32
N ALA A 186 34.67 -4.30 -1.63
CA ALA A 186 34.94 -3.16 -2.52
C ALA A 186 35.56 -1.93 -1.81
N GLY A 187 35.88 -2.04 -0.51
CA GLY A 187 36.46 -0.95 0.28
C GLY A 187 35.53 0.27 0.43
N LEU A 188 34.22 0.09 0.26
CA LEU A 188 33.26 1.21 0.26
C LEU A 188 33.15 1.87 1.64
N PHE A 189 33.27 1.10 2.72
CA PHE A 189 33.22 1.66 4.07
C PHE A 189 34.35 2.66 4.32
N GLN A 190 35.56 2.38 3.84
CA GLN A 190 36.69 3.30 3.89
C GLN A 190 36.44 4.54 3.02
N LYS A 191 35.90 4.36 1.79
CA LYS A 191 35.53 5.47 0.91
C LYS A 191 34.47 6.38 1.52
N TRP A 192 33.54 5.84 2.30
CA TRP A 192 32.54 6.60 3.05
C TRP A 192 33.07 7.15 4.39
N GLY A 193 34.35 6.91 4.71
CA GLY A 193 35.01 7.38 5.92
C GLY A 193 34.50 6.72 7.19
N LEU A 194 33.91 5.52 7.11
CA LEU A 194 33.41 4.79 8.27
C LEU A 194 34.57 4.10 9.00
N ASN A 195 34.64 4.28 10.32
CA ASN A 195 35.58 3.54 11.17
C ASN A 195 35.01 2.16 11.56
N GLU A 196 35.85 1.31 12.15
CA GLU A 196 35.47 -0.06 12.56
C GLU A 196 34.22 -0.10 13.46
N LYS A 197 34.15 0.78 14.46
CA LYS A 197 32.99 0.88 15.37
C LYS A 197 31.70 1.27 14.63
N GLU A 198 31.83 2.10 13.59
CA GLU A 198 30.70 2.50 12.75
C GLU A 198 30.25 1.34 11.84
N VAL A 199 31.19 0.56 11.31
CA VAL A 199 30.92 -0.63 10.51
C VAL A 199 30.25 -1.73 11.34
N GLU A 200 30.75 -2.01 12.54
CA GLU A 200 30.12 -2.94 13.49
C GLU A 200 28.69 -2.52 13.83
N ARG A 201 28.48 -1.22 14.06
CA ARG A 201 27.16 -0.68 14.36
C ARG A 201 26.22 -0.79 13.15
N LEU A 202 26.71 -0.69 11.91
CA LEU A 202 25.91 -0.95 10.71
C LEU A 202 25.48 -2.41 10.60
N ALA A 203 26.35 -3.36 10.94
CA ALA A 203 26.07 -4.79 10.83
C ALA A 203 24.88 -5.24 11.70
N VAL A 204 24.72 -4.61 12.87
CA VAL A 204 23.64 -4.94 13.83
C VAL A 204 22.33 -4.18 13.61
N LEU A 205 22.27 -3.26 12.64
CA LEU A 205 21.02 -2.54 12.35
C LEU A 205 19.96 -3.46 11.74
N PRO A 206 18.67 -3.18 11.98
CA PRO A 206 17.58 -3.79 11.23
C PRO A 206 17.76 -3.53 9.72
N THR A 207 17.44 -4.53 8.90
CA THR A 207 17.62 -4.46 7.44
C THR A 207 17.05 -3.18 6.78
N PRO A 208 15.83 -2.72 7.11
CA PRO A 208 15.29 -1.48 6.53
C PRO A 208 16.16 -0.25 6.83
N GLU A 209 16.68 -0.14 8.05
CA GLU A 209 17.54 0.97 8.48
C GLU A 209 18.91 0.88 7.81
N PHE A 210 19.49 -0.33 7.75
CA PHE A 210 20.76 -0.59 7.08
C PHE A 210 20.73 -0.18 5.60
N LEU A 211 19.71 -0.64 4.85
CA LEU A 211 19.58 -0.34 3.42
C LEU A 211 19.34 1.14 3.17
N ALA A 212 18.52 1.80 4.01
CA ALA A 212 18.29 3.24 3.91
C ALA A 212 19.59 4.05 4.13
N ILE A 213 20.38 3.69 5.14
CA ILE A 213 21.66 4.34 5.41
C ILE A 213 22.64 4.14 4.24
N LEU A 214 22.77 2.91 3.73
CA LEU A 214 23.63 2.65 2.58
C LEU A 214 23.24 3.44 1.34
N GLN A 215 21.94 3.58 1.07
CA GLN A 215 21.47 4.37 -0.07
C GLN A 215 21.86 5.84 0.06
N ARG A 216 21.76 6.42 1.27
CA ARG A 216 22.18 7.80 1.55
C ARG A 216 23.69 7.98 1.41
N LEU A 217 24.49 7.04 1.93
CA LEU A 217 25.95 7.06 1.75
C LEU A 217 26.36 6.94 0.27
N ARG A 218 25.69 6.09 -0.51
CA ARG A 218 25.91 5.98 -1.97
C ARG A 218 25.58 7.26 -2.74
N ARG A 219 24.65 8.07 -2.24
CA ARG A 219 24.31 9.39 -2.79
C ARG A 219 25.31 10.49 -2.38
N GLY A 220 26.34 10.16 -1.61
CA GLY A 220 27.35 11.11 -1.15
C GLY A 220 26.91 11.96 0.05
N GLU A 221 25.84 11.59 0.74
CA GLU A 221 25.47 12.28 1.98
C GLU A 221 26.57 12.10 3.04
N ALA A 222 26.90 13.18 3.75
CA ALA A 222 27.94 13.17 4.77
C ALA A 222 27.61 12.17 5.89
N LYS A 223 28.59 11.33 6.27
CA LYS A 223 28.38 10.27 7.28
C LYS A 223 27.80 10.77 8.60
N ALA A 224 28.12 12.00 9.02
CA ALA A 224 27.60 12.60 10.25
C ALA A 224 26.06 12.83 10.21
N SER A 225 25.49 13.05 9.03
CA SER A 225 24.04 13.22 8.82
C SER A 225 23.30 11.89 8.68
N VAL A 226 23.98 10.88 8.12
CA VAL A 226 23.41 9.55 7.92
C VAL A 226 23.55 8.68 9.16
N PHE A 227 24.64 8.88 9.90
CA PHE A 227 25.09 8.05 11.01
C PHE A 227 25.57 8.92 12.17
N PRO A 228 24.67 9.65 12.84
CA PRO A 228 25.06 10.56 13.91
C PRO A 228 25.82 9.81 15.03
N PRO A 229 26.79 10.47 15.68
CA PRO A 229 27.46 9.91 16.84
C PRO A 229 26.42 9.60 17.92
N ARG A 230 26.59 8.48 18.65
CA ARG A 230 25.72 8.16 19.79
C ARG A 230 25.77 9.35 20.76
N GLN A 231 24.65 10.03 20.94
CA GLN A 231 24.55 11.01 22.01
C GLN A 231 24.76 10.29 23.35
N PRO A 232 25.55 10.86 24.28
CA PRO A 232 25.67 10.29 25.61
C PRO A 232 24.27 10.17 26.22
N ARG A 233 23.93 8.98 26.73
CA ARG A 233 22.65 8.77 27.41
C ARG A 233 22.52 9.84 28.50
N PRO A 234 21.38 10.54 28.60
CA PRO A 234 21.18 11.51 29.67
C PRO A 234 21.41 10.77 31.00
N LYS A 235 22.37 11.25 31.79
CA LYS A 235 22.58 10.76 33.15
C LYS A 235 21.25 10.95 33.86
N LYS A 236 20.57 9.86 34.22
CA LYS A 236 19.42 9.92 35.12
C LYS A 236 19.92 10.63 36.38
N ARG A 237 19.43 11.86 36.61
CA ARG A 237 19.62 12.53 37.90
C ARG A 237 19.01 11.60 38.95
N ARG A 238 19.83 11.12 39.88
CA ARG A 238 19.37 10.47 41.11
C ARG A 238 18.81 11.54 42.03
#